data_AF-A0A1G2KA87-F1
#
_entry.id   AF-A0A1G2KA87-F1
#
_cell.length_a   1.000
_cell.length_b   1.000
_cell.length_c   1.000
_cell.angle_alpha   90.00
_cell.angle_beta   90.00
_cell.angle_gamma   90.00
#
_symmetry.space_group_name_H-M   'P 1'
#
loop_
_entity.id
_entity.type
_entity.pdbx_description
1 polymer ?
#
loop_
_entity_poly.entity_id
_entity_poly.type
_entity_poly.pdbx_seq_one_letter_code
_entity_poly.pdbx_strand_id
1 'polypeptide(L)'
;MRLPRVKEPDMWGEYEYISMTEFELLESQDAFLWVMNVAGNKYGTKKSVLDEILQRDRKKIGLMILAPHTLSALKEYAPGQVYSFYILSPEESELKRRMVARGDSPETVESRIAERREWDEWALQNESIIDEYLVNNESILKPAARVLATIIDLSKRD
;
A
#
# COMPACT_ATOMS: atom_id res chain seq x y z
N MET A 1 0.98 -11.88 15.22
CA MET A 1 1.90 -10.95 14.54
C MET A 1 2.81 -11.75 13.63
N ARG A 2 3.11 -11.24 12.42
CA ARG A 2 4.06 -11.91 11.51
C ARG A 2 5.44 -11.91 12.14
N LEU A 3 6.21 -12.98 11.98
CA LEU A 3 7.64 -12.97 12.28
C LEU A 3 8.43 -12.38 11.10
N PRO A 4 9.61 -11.79 11.34
CA PRO A 4 10.51 -11.38 10.26
C PRO A 4 10.82 -12.53 9.31
N ARG A 5 10.84 -12.24 8.00
CA ARG A 5 11.27 -13.19 6.99
C ARG A 5 12.75 -13.52 7.19
N VAL A 6 13.09 -14.81 7.22
CA VAL A 6 14.48 -15.27 7.45
C VAL A 6 15.33 -15.22 6.18
N LYS A 7 14.76 -15.55 5.02
CA LYS A 7 15.50 -15.61 3.74
C LYS A 7 15.55 -14.27 3.01
N GLU A 8 14.50 -13.47 3.15
CA GLU A 8 14.36 -12.14 2.55
C GLU A 8 13.88 -11.19 3.64
N PRO A 9 14.77 -10.76 4.55
CA PRO A 9 14.39 -9.85 5.61
C PRO A 9 13.77 -8.60 5.01
N ASP A 10 12.73 -8.09 5.67
CA ASP A 10 12.12 -6.83 5.25
C ASP A 10 13.13 -5.70 5.32
N MET A 11 12.83 -4.62 4.60
CA MET A 11 13.67 -3.45 4.67
C MET A 11 13.67 -2.90 6.09
N TRP A 12 14.82 -2.38 6.52
CA TRP A 12 14.95 -1.78 7.84
C TRP A 12 13.92 -0.65 8.01
N GLY A 13 13.09 -0.75 9.05
CA GLY A 13 12.04 0.24 9.34
C GLY A 13 10.74 0.08 8.54
N GLU A 14 10.64 -0.93 7.66
CA GLU A 14 9.39 -1.21 6.92
C GLU A 14 8.27 -1.72 7.84
N TYR A 15 8.64 -2.51 8.85
CA TYR A 15 7.72 -3.04 9.86
C TYR A 15 8.27 -2.85 11.26
N GLU A 16 7.38 -2.50 12.18
CA GLU A 16 7.62 -2.59 13.61
C GLU A 16 7.03 -3.90 14.15
N TYR A 17 7.90 -4.80 14.58
CA TYR A 17 7.53 -6.12 15.09
C TYR A 17 7.20 -6.05 16.57
N ILE A 18 5.93 -5.93 16.90
CA ILE A 18 5.42 -5.89 18.27
C ILE A 18 4.81 -7.23 18.72
N SER A 19 4.68 -7.40 20.03
CA SER A 19 3.99 -8.58 20.60
C SER A 19 2.48 -8.50 20.36
N MET A 20 1.76 -9.64 20.46
CA MET A 20 0.30 -9.64 20.36
C MET A 20 -0.35 -8.80 21.47
N THR A 21 0.15 -8.93 22.71
CA THR A 21 -0.33 -8.14 23.85
C THR A 21 -0.16 -6.64 23.64
N GLU A 22 0.97 -6.23 23.06
CA GLU A 22 1.21 -4.83 22.71
C GLU A 22 0.30 -4.35 21.57
N PHE A 23 0.07 -5.20 20.56
CA PHE A 23 -0.87 -4.89 19.48
C PHE A 23 -2.28 -4.67 20.03
N GLU A 24 -2.76 -5.58 20.88
CA GLU A 24 -4.09 -5.48 21.50
C GLU A 24 -4.22 -4.24 22.40
N LEU A 25 -3.15 -3.88 23.13
CA LEU A 25 -3.12 -2.64 23.90
C LEU A 25 -3.27 -1.41 22.99
N LEU A 26 -2.49 -1.33 21.91
CA LEU A 26 -2.56 -0.23 20.95
C LEU A 26 -3.93 -0.17 20.24
N GLU A 27 -4.49 -1.33 19.89
CA GLU A 27 -5.84 -1.44 19.32
C GLU A 27 -6.89 -0.94 20.31
N SER A 28 -6.79 -1.29 21.60
CA SER A 28 -7.69 -0.79 22.66
C SER A 28 -7.60 0.71 22.92
N GLN A 29 -6.48 1.33 22.51
CA GLN A 29 -6.21 2.76 22.64
C GLN A 29 -6.55 3.55 21.36
N ASP A 30 -7.18 2.90 20.35
CA ASP A 30 -7.47 3.51 19.05
C ASP A 30 -6.20 4.09 18.37
N ALA A 31 -5.04 3.42 18.56
CA ALA A 31 -3.76 3.91 18.07
C ALA A 31 -3.52 3.65 16.57
N PHE A 32 -4.31 2.78 15.94
CA PHE A 32 -4.20 2.44 14.52
C PHE A 32 -5.22 3.21 13.68
N LEU A 33 -4.83 3.63 12.48
CA LEU A 33 -5.78 4.16 11.49
C LEU A 33 -6.62 3.03 10.87
N TRP A 34 -6.03 1.85 10.69
CA TRP A 34 -6.70 0.63 10.29
C TRP A 34 -5.95 -0.60 10.81
N VAL A 35 -6.67 -1.71 10.91
CA VAL A 35 -6.13 -3.04 11.22
C VAL A 35 -6.57 -4.02 10.14
N MET A 36 -5.63 -4.81 9.64
CA MET A 36 -5.84 -5.80 8.58
C MET A 36 -5.36 -7.18 9.04
N ASN A 37 -6.08 -8.22 8.63
CA ASN A 37 -5.68 -9.61 8.82
C ASN A 37 -5.24 -10.20 7.48
N VAL A 38 -3.95 -10.49 7.32
CA VAL A 38 -3.39 -11.06 6.09
C VAL A 38 -2.64 -12.34 6.42
N ALA A 39 -3.09 -13.46 5.83
CA ALA A 39 -2.52 -14.79 6.06
C ALA A 39 -2.36 -15.15 7.56
N GLY A 40 -3.39 -14.85 8.36
CA GLY A 40 -3.40 -15.11 9.82
C GLY A 40 -2.55 -14.14 10.67
N ASN A 41 -2.01 -13.08 10.07
CA ASN A 41 -1.25 -12.06 10.78
C ASN A 41 -2.02 -10.73 10.83
N LYS A 42 -2.02 -10.07 11.98
CA LYS A 42 -2.49 -8.69 12.14
C LYS A 42 -1.44 -7.69 11.68
N TYR A 43 -1.87 -6.68 10.96
CA TYR A 43 -1.09 -5.51 10.56
C TYR A 43 -1.89 -4.27 10.88
N GLY A 44 -1.23 -3.19 11.27
CA GLY A 44 -1.88 -1.92 11.49
C GLY A 44 -0.93 -0.78 11.19
N THR A 45 -1.47 0.33 10.72
CA THR A 45 -0.72 1.57 10.52
C THR A 45 -1.02 2.50 11.69
N LYS A 46 0.00 2.80 12.51
CA LYS A 46 -0.17 3.66 13.69
C LYS A 46 -0.44 5.10 13.25
N LYS A 47 -1.42 5.76 13.88
CA LYS A 47 -1.71 7.19 13.69
C LYS A 47 -0.48 8.05 13.99
N SER A 48 0.30 7.71 15.01
CA SER A 48 1.54 8.41 15.36
C SER A 48 2.60 8.40 14.25
N VAL A 49 2.70 7.32 13.47
CA VAL A 49 3.64 7.25 12.34
C VAL A 49 3.19 8.17 11.21
N LEU A 50 1.88 8.26 10.96
CA LEU A 50 1.33 9.22 10.02
C LEU A 50 1.57 10.65 10.51
N ASP A 51 1.32 10.92 11.78
CA ASP A 51 1.57 12.22 12.39
C ASP A 51 3.05 12.61 12.27
N GLU A 52 3.99 11.69 12.45
CA GLU A 52 5.41 11.95 12.26
C GLU A 52 5.82 12.22 10.80
N ILE A 53 5.13 11.60 9.83
CA ILE A 53 5.34 11.88 8.40
C ILE A 53 4.76 13.25 8.04
N LEU A 54 3.61 13.60 8.63
CA LEU A 54 2.90 14.86 8.40
C LEU A 54 3.52 16.03 9.20
N GLN A 55 4.20 15.76 10.30
CA GLN A 55 4.87 16.74 11.15
C GLN A 55 6.37 16.84 10.84
N ARG A 56 6.88 18.09 10.86
CA ARG A 56 8.26 18.54 10.54
C ARG A 56 8.51 18.76 9.05
N ASP A 57 9.05 19.96 8.76
CA ASP A 57 9.83 20.32 7.55
C ASP A 57 9.44 19.49 6.31
N ARG A 58 8.49 20.00 5.50
CA ARG A 58 7.72 19.34 4.41
C ARG A 58 8.53 18.64 3.28
N LYS A 59 9.80 18.35 3.52
CA LYS A 59 10.77 17.75 2.60
C LYS A 59 10.82 16.22 2.68
N LYS A 60 10.10 15.58 3.62
CA LYS A 60 10.02 14.11 3.69
C LYS A 60 8.74 13.63 3.00
N ILE A 61 8.90 12.71 2.05
CA ILE A 61 7.80 12.04 1.37
C ILE A 61 7.62 10.67 2.03
N GLY A 62 6.44 10.43 2.62
CA GLY A 62 6.03 9.10 3.04
C GLY A 62 5.49 8.32 1.84
N LEU A 63 6.15 7.22 1.48
CA LEU A 63 5.64 6.29 0.46
C LEU A 63 4.97 5.10 1.16
N MET A 64 3.68 4.89 0.89
CA MET A 64 2.89 3.81 1.47
C MET A 64 2.39 2.88 0.38
N ILE A 65 2.56 1.56 0.58
CA ILE A 65 1.97 0.53 -0.28
C ILE A 65 0.72 0.01 0.43
N LEU A 66 -0.45 0.25 -0.16
CA LEU A 66 -1.74 0.06 0.49
C LEU A 66 -2.68 -0.78 -0.38
N ALA A 67 -3.63 -1.44 0.27
CA ALA A 67 -4.80 -1.95 -0.42
C ALA A 67 -5.72 -0.76 -0.78
N PRO A 68 -6.37 -0.75 -1.96
CA PRO A 68 -7.06 0.45 -2.44
C PRO A 68 -8.13 0.98 -1.49
N HIS A 69 -8.89 0.08 -0.86
CA HIS A 69 -9.98 0.42 0.05
C HIS A 69 -9.55 1.21 1.29
N THR A 70 -8.27 1.22 1.68
CA THR A 70 -7.79 2.01 2.82
C THR A 70 -7.48 3.46 2.45
N LEU A 71 -7.48 3.81 1.15
CA LEU A 71 -7.15 5.16 0.68
C LEU A 71 -8.12 6.22 1.21
N SER A 72 -9.41 5.91 1.30
CA SER A 72 -10.42 6.85 1.81
C SER A 72 -10.13 7.28 3.25
N ALA A 73 -9.82 6.32 4.12
CA ALA A 73 -9.45 6.60 5.51
C ALA A 73 -8.17 7.43 5.61
N LEU A 74 -7.19 7.19 4.73
CA LEU A 74 -5.96 7.98 4.71
C LEU A 74 -6.21 9.42 4.24
N LYS A 75 -7.01 9.62 3.19
CA LYS A 75 -7.36 10.97 2.68
C LYS A 75 -8.20 11.76 3.68
N GLU A 76 -9.04 11.08 4.47
CA GLU A 76 -9.78 11.70 5.57
C GLU A 76 -8.86 12.08 6.74
N TYR A 77 -7.90 11.21 7.09
CA TYR A 77 -6.94 11.47 8.16
C TYR A 77 -5.94 12.59 7.82
N ALA A 78 -5.55 12.70 6.54
CA ALA A 78 -4.57 13.69 6.06
C ALA A 78 -5.11 14.51 4.87
N PRO A 79 -6.14 15.37 5.06
CA PRO A 79 -6.77 16.10 3.97
C PRO A 79 -5.78 17.00 3.22
N GLY A 80 -5.75 16.87 1.89
CA GLY A 80 -4.89 17.69 1.03
C GLY A 80 -3.39 17.36 1.10
N GLN A 81 -2.98 16.33 1.86
CA GLN A 81 -1.58 15.95 2.05
C GLN A 81 -1.24 14.58 1.43
N VAL A 82 -2.21 13.94 0.77
CA VAL A 82 -2.06 12.62 0.16
C VAL A 82 -2.16 12.75 -1.35
N TYR A 83 -1.10 12.33 -2.04
CA TYR A 83 -1.10 12.12 -3.49
C TYR A 83 -1.03 10.62 -3.76
N SER A 84 -2.05 10.09 -4.42
CA SER A 84 -2.26 8.67 -4.65
C SER A 84 -2.12 8.31 -6.12
N PHE A 85 -1.52 7.16 -6.39
CA PHE A 85 -1.53 6.57 -7.72
C PHE A 85 -1.82 5.08 -7.61
N TYR A 86 -2.64 4.57 -8.54
CA TYR A 86 -3.00 3.17 -8.62
C TYR A 86 -2.33 2.50 -9.81
N ILE A 87 -1.75 1.33 -9.60
CA ILE A 87 -1.11 0.55 -10.66
C ILE A 87 -2.10 -0.52 -11.13
N LEU A 88 -2.78 -0.27 -12.24
CA LEU A 88 -3.63 -1.22 -12.96
C LEU A 88 -2.85 -2.46 -13.38
N SER A 89 -3.52 -3.60 -13.34
CA SER A 89 -2.92 -4.89 -13.56
C SER A 89 -2.60 -5.04 -15.04
N PRO A 90 -1.60 -5.86 -15.40
CA PRO A 90 -1.61 -6.41 -16.74
C PRO A 90 -2.84 -7.33 -16.91
N GLU A 91 -3.08 -7.76 -18.14
CA GLU A 91 -4.06 -8.81 -18.42
C GLU A 91 -3.88 -10.02 -17.49
N GLU A 92 -5.00 -10.62 -17.08
CA GLU A 92 -5.00 -11.75 -16.14
C GLU A 92 -4.10 -12.90 -16.61
N SER A 93 -4.06 -13.16 -17.91
CA SER A 93 -3.20 -14.18 -18.53
C SER A 93 -1.72 -13.93 -18.27
N GLU A 94 -1.28 -12.67 -18.37
CA GLU A 94 0.09 -12.26 -18.08
C GLU A 94 0.38 -12.33 -16.58
N LEU A 95 -0.58 -11.96 -15.73
CA LEU A 95 -0.44 -12.06 -14.28
C LEU A 95 -0.28 -13.52 -13.84
N LYS A 96 -1.13 -14.42 -14.35
CA LYS A 96 -1.04 -15.87 -14.14
C LYS A 96 0.31 -16.41 -14.61
N ARG A 97 0.76 -16.03 -15.82
CA ARG A 97 2.07 -16.43 -16.34
C ARG A 97 3.22 -16.05 -15.40
N ARG A 98 3.21 -14.81 -14.87
CA ARG A 98 4.24 -14.32 -13.93
C ARG A 98 4.22 -15.08 -12.60
N MET A 99 3.05 -15.35 -12.05
CA MET A 99 2.92 -16.08 -10.77
C MET A 99 3.37 -17.54 -10.91
N VAL A 100 2.97 -18.22 -11.99
CA VAL A 100 3.43 -19.59 -12.28
C VAL A 100 4.95 -19.63 -12.48
N ALA A 101 5.52 -18.67 -13.21
CA ALA A 101 6.97 -18.57 -13.40
C ALA A 101 7.72 -18.33 -12.08
N ARG A 102 7.08 -17.68 -11.10
CA ARG A 102 7.61 -17.50 -9.74
C ARG A 102 7.52 -18.76 -8.88
N GLY A 103 6.73 -19.75 -9.29
CA GLY A 103 6.52 -21.00 -8.54
C GLY A 103 5.37 -20.95 -7.56
N ASP A 104 4.42 -20.01 -7.72
CA ASP A 104 3.21 -19.97 -6.90
C ASP A 104 2.33 -21.22 -7.15
N SER A 105 1.69 -21.73 -6.09
CA SER A 105 0.76 -22.87 -6.22
C SER A 105 -0.49 -22.49 -7.00
N PRO A 106 -1.18 -23.44 -7.65
CA PRO A 106 -2.45 -23.16 -8.34
C PRO A 106 -3.48 -22.47 -7.44
N GLU A 107 -3.60 -22.86 -6.17
CA GLU A 107 -4.53 -22.22 -5.23
C GLU A 107 -4.12 -20.77 -4.92
N THR A 108 -2.81 -20.52 -4.77
CA THR A 108 -2.27 -19.18 -4.53
C THR A 108 -2.51 -18.27 -5.73
N VAL A 109 -2.30 -18.80 -6.95
CA VAL A 109 -2.55 -18.06 -8.20
C VAL A 109 -4.02 -17.64 -8.26
N GLU A 110 -4.96 -18.58 -8.13
CA GLU A 110 -6.39 -18.26 -8.25
C GLU A 110 -6.86 -17.29 -7.16
N SER A 111 -6.41 -17.46 -5.91
CA SER A 111 -6.72 -16.52 -4.82
C SER A 111 -6.23 -15.10 -5.10
N ARG A 112 -4.99 -14.95 -5.60
CA ARG A 112 -4.43 -13.62 -5.94
C ARG A 112 -5.11 -12.99 -7.14
N ILE A 113 -5.56 -13.78 -8.11
CA ILE A 113 -6.32 -13.28 -9.25
C ILE A 113 -7.69 -12.76 -8.79
N ALA A 114 -8.38 -13.46 -7.89
CA ALA A 114 -9.64 -12.99 -7.33
C ALA A 114 -9.47 -11.68 -6.54
N GLU A 115 -8.52 -11.64 -5.60
CA GLU A 115 -8.19 -10.41 -4.84
C GLU A 115 -7.84 -9.25 -5.77
N ARG A 116 -7.10 -9.54 -6.85
CA ARG A 116 -6.72 -8.53 -7.82
C ARG A 116 -7.94 -7.91 -8.53
N ARG A 117 -8.89 -8.75 -8.97
CA ARG A 117 -10.12 -8.28 -9.63
C ARG A 117 -10.90 -7.36 -8.70
N GLU A 118 -11.03 -7.74 -7.43
CA GLU A 118 -11.70 -6.91 -6.42
C GLU A 118 -11.02 -5.54 -6.24
N TRP A 119 -9.67 -5.50 -6.23
CA TRP A 119 -8.93 -4.25 -6.11
C TRP A 119 -9.06 -3.36 -7.35
N ASP A 120 -9.03 -3.94 -8.55
CA ASP A 120 -9.22 -3.19 -9.80
C ASP A 120 -10.65 -2.65 -9.93
N GLU A 121 -11.66 -3.47 -9.62
CA GLU A 121 -13.06 -3.05 -9.62
C GLU A 121 -13.29 -1.92 -8.61
N TRP A 122 -12.79 -2.05 -7.39
CA TRP A 122 -12.88 -1.00 -6.39
C TRP A 122 -12.21 0.29 -6.88
N ALA A 123 -11.00 0.20 -7.44
CA ALA A 123 -10.27 1.36 -7.92
C ALA A 123 -11.01 2.06 -9.05
N LEU A 124 -11.58 1.32 -10.01
CA LEU A 124 -12.35 1.90 -11.11
C LEU A 124 -13.69 2.51 -10.65
N GLN A 125 -14.32 1.96 -9.62
CA GLN A 125 -15.55 2.53 -9.03
C GLN A 125 -15.29 3.78 -8.18
N ASN A 126 -14.04 4.02 -7.79
CA ASN A 126 -13.63 5.10 -6.89
C ASN A 126 -12.62 6.05 -7.56
N GLU A 127 -12.80 6.34 -8.86
CA GLU A 127 -11.88 7.19 -9.64
C GLU A 127 -11.71 8.61 -9.08
N SER A 128 -12.72 9.13 -8.39
CA SER A 128 -12.69 10.49 -7.83
C SER A 128 -11.72 10.66 -6.66
N ILE A 129 -11.29 9.57 -6.02
CA ILE A 129 -10.35 9.61 -4.89
C ILE A 129 -8.94 9.18 -5.27
N ILE A 130 -8.71 8.64 -6.47
CA ILE A 130 -7.38 8.26 -6.96
C ILE A 130 -6.86 9.39 -7.86
N ASP A 131 -5.65 9.89 -7.60
CA ASP A 131 -5.13 11.06 -8.32
C ASP A 131 -4.51 10.70 -9.68
N GLU A 132 -3.95 9.49 -9.83
CA GLU A 132 -3.38 9.01 -11.09
C GLU A 132 -3.49 7.47 -11.25
N TYR A 133 -3.66 7.00 -12.48
CA TYR A 133 -3.63 5.57 -12.83
C TYR A 133 -2.43 5.27 -13.73
N LEU A 134 -1.73 4.18 -13.41
CA LEU A 134 -0.60 3.65 -14.16
C LEU A 134 -0.94 2.26 -14.67
N VAL A 135 -0.61 1.95 -15.92
CA VAL A 135 -0.79 0.60 -16.49
C VAL A 135 0.50 -0.19 -16.31
N ASN A 136 0.41 -1.36 -15.66
CA ASN A 136 1.55 -2.25 -15.45
C ASN A 136 1.93 -3.05 -16.70
N ASN A 137 2.63 -2.39 -17.61
CA ASN A 137 3.20 -2.99 -18.81
C ASN A 137 4.70 -2.64 -18.93
N GLU A 138 5.33 -3.04 -20.04
CA GLU A 138 6.76 -2.80 -20.29
C GLU A 138 7.15 -1.31 -20.30
N SER A 139 6.18 -0.41 -20.51
CA SER A 139 6.40 1.03 -20.55
C SER A 139 6.16 1.75 -19.22
N ILE A 140 5.82 1.05 -18.13
CA ILE A 140 5.43 1.64 -16.83
C ILE A 140 6.48 2.59 -16.24
N LEU A 141 7.76 2.42 -16.56
CA LEU A 141 8.84 3.26 -16.02
C LEU A 141 8.67 4.74 -16.36
N LYS A 142 8.19 5.06 -17.58
CA LYS A 142 7.99 6.44 -18.01
C LYS A 142 6.87 7.16 -17.23
N PRO A 143 5.63 6.62 -17.14
CA PRO A 143 4.59 7.24 -16.34
C PRO A 143 4.89 7.17 -14.83
N ALA A 144 5.57 6.14 -14.33
CA ALA A 144 6.04 6.12 -12.93
C ALA A 144 7.04 7.24 -12.63
N ALA A 145 7.99 7.51 -13.53
CA ALA A 145 8.92 8.64 -13.38
C ALA A 145 8.19 9.99 -13.38
N ARG A 146 7.12 10.14 -14.18
CA ARG A 146 6.25 11.33 -14.17
C ARG A 146 5.57 11.51 -12.81
N VAL A 147 4.95 10.45 -12.26
CA VAL A 147 4.33 10.48 -10.92
C VAL A 147 5.34 10.93 -9.87
N LEU A 148 6.53 10.35 -9.87
CA LEU A 148 7.58 10.72 -8.91
C LEU A 148 7.98 12.19 -9.05
N ALA A 149 8.11 12.70 -10.28
CA ALA A 149 8.38 14.11 -10.51
C ALA A 149 7.26 15.01 -9.96
N THR A 150 5.99 14.64 -10.19
CA THR A 150 4.83 15.35 -9.63
C THR A 150 4.89 15.38 -8.10
N ILE A 151 5.14 14.23 -7.45
CA ILE A 151 5.23 14.14 -5.98
C ILE A 151 6.36 15.03 -5.44
N ILE A 152 7.54 15.00 -6.07
CA ILE A 152 8.68 15.83 -5.70
C ILE A 152 8.37 17.32 -5.87
N ASP A 153 7.64 17.70 -6.90
CA ASP A 153 7.28 19.10 -7.10
C ASP A 153 6.19 19.55 -6.13
N LEU A 154 5.22 18.69 -5.80
CA LEU A 154 4.23 18.96 -4.76
C LEU A 154 4.91 19.12 -3.39
N SER A 155 5.92 18.32 -3.06
CA SER A 155 6.63 18.42 -1.78
C SER A 155 7.49 19.69 -1.65
N LYS A 156 7.71 20.45 -2.74
CA LYS A 156 8.42 21.74 -2.72
C LYS A 156 7.49 22.94 -2.63
N ARG A 157 6.18 22.76 -2.85
CA ARG A 157 5.20 23.85 -2.86
C ARG A 157 4.80 24.24 -1.44
N ASP A 158 5.78 24.57 -0.59
CA ASP A 158 5.63 25.19 0.74
C ASP A 158 7.01 25.54 1.32
#